data_AF-A0A7V5QCF3-F1
#
_entry.id   AF-A0A7V5QCF3-F1
#
_cell.length_a   1.000
_cell.length_b   1.000
_cell.length_c   1.000
_cell.angle_alpha   90.00
_cell.angle_beta   90.00
_cell.angle_gamma   90.00
#
_symmetry.space_group_name_H-M   'P 1'
#
loop_
_entity.id
_entity.type
_entity.pdbx_description
1 polymer ?
#
loop_
_entity_poly.entity_id
_entity_poly.type
_entity_poly.pdbx_seq_one_letter_code
_entity_poly.pdbx_strand_id
1 'polypeptide(L)' 'HELICSAEDLHSVSRALEEKFGAPVSAKIIWKAQNNIALDDEAGVKLLRMLEALEDSDDVQNVYANFEVSDSVLEQMG' A
#
# COMPACT_ATOMS: atom_id res chain seq x y z
N HIS A 1 14.48 0.33 2.82
CA HIS A 1 13.95 -0.53 3.88
C HIS A 1 12.55 -0.08 4.22
N GLU A 2 11.65 -1.00 4.55
CA GLU A 2 10.30 -0.71 5.05
C GLU A 2 10.20 -1.22 6.48
N LEU A 3 9.55 -0.44 7.35
CA LEU A 3 9.43 -0.71 8.78
C LEU A 3 7.97 -0.49 9.19
N ILE A 4 7.41 -1.43 9.95
CA ILE A 4 6.01 -1.41 10.38
C ILE A 4 5.97 -1.41 11.91
N CYS A 5 5.18 -0.52 12.48
CA CYS A 5 4.91 -0.43 13.91
C CYS A 5 3.40 -0.20 14.15
N SER A 6 3.01 -0.10 15.42
CA SER A 6 1.67 0.37 15.76
C SER A 6 1.48 1.83 15.30
N ALA A 7 0.23 2.25 15.07
CA ALA A 7 -0.06 3.62 14.65
C ALA A 7 0.34 4.66 15.72
N GLU A 8 0.21 4.29 16.99
CA GLU A 8 0.55 5.14 18.15
C GLU A 8 2.06 5.37 18.26
N ASP A 9 2.86 4.41 17.80
CA ASP A 9 4.33 4.45 17.86
C ASP A 9 4.98 5.14 16.65
N LEU A 10 4.22 5.51 15.61
CA LEU A 10 4.78 5.98 14.34
C LEU A 10 5.80 7.13 14.53
N HIS A 11 5.45 8.13 15.34
CA HIS A 11 6.31 9.28 15.55
C HIS A 11 7.59 8.94 16.34
N SER A 12 7.46 8.15 17.41
CA SER A 12 8.61 7.77 18.26
C SER A 12 9.60 6.88 17.50
N VAL A 13 9.08 5.92 16.74
CA VAL A 13 9.89 5.02 15.89
C VAL A 13 10.58 5.80 14.77
N SER A 14 9.84 6.65 14.04
CA SER A 14 10.42 7.45 12.95
C SER A 14 11.58 8.32 13.43
N ARG A 15 11.43 9.01 14.57
CA ARG A 15 12.46 9.88 15.12
C ARG A 15 13.72 9.11 15.55
N ALA A 16 13.53 7.96 16.22
CA ALA A 16 14.65 7.13 16.67
C ALA A 16 15.46 6.54 15.49
N LEU A 17 14.80 6.30 14.36
CA LEU A 17 15.44 5.85 13.13
C LEU A 17 16.16 7.00 12.42
N GLU A 18 15.55 8.18 12.38
CA GLU A 18 16.13 9.36 11.76
C GLU A 18 17.46 9.77 12.39
N GLU A 19 17.58 9.68 13.72
CA GLU A 19 18.85 9.95 14.44
C GLU A 19 20.00 9.02 14.01
N LYS A 20 19.70 7.84 13.47
CA LYS A 20 20.69 6.83 13.07
C LYS A 20 20.92 6.75 11.57
N PHE A 21 19.88 6.97 10.79
CA PHE A 21 19.85 6.69 9.35
C PHE A 21 19.51 7.93 8.50
N GLY A 22 19.15 9.05 9.12
CA GLY A 22 18.63 10.23 8.44
C GLY A 22 17.12 10.17 8.17
N ALA A 23 16.57 11.27 7.66
CA ALA A 23 15.13 11.42 7.48
C ALA A 23 14.54 10.32 6.57
N PRO A 24 13.36 9.77 6.91
CA PRO A 24 12.71 8.78 6.07
C PRO A 24 12.19 9.42 4.78
N VAL A 25 12.11 8.63 3.71
CA VAL A 25 11.42 9.05 2.48
C VAL A 25 9.93 9.27 2.75
N SER A 26 9.33 8.48 3.65
CA SER A 26 7.96 8.66 4.12
C SER A 26 7.74 8.04 5.50
N ALA A 27 6.82 8.61 6.27
CA ALA A 27 6.30 8.06 7.51
C ALA A 27 4.80 8.36 7.56
N LYS A 28 3.95 7.32 7.50
CA LYS A 28 2.50 7.45 7.34
C LYS A 28 1.76 6.39 8.15
N ILE A 29 0.58 6.75 8.66
CA ILE A 29 -0.37 5.77 9.18
C ILE A 29 -1.10 5.17 7.97
N ILE A 30 -1.15 3.84 7.91
CA ILE A 30 -1.80 3.11 6.84
C ILE A 30 -2.77 2.07 7.40
N TRP A 31 -3.75 1.68 6.57
CA TRP A 31 -4.52 0.48 6.83
C TRP A 31 -3.81 -0.72 6.20
N LYS A 32 -3.25 -1.58 7.05
CA LYS A 32 -2.58 -2.80 6.61
C LYS A 32 -3.53 -4.00 6.72
N ALA A 33 -3.71 -4.70 5.61
CA ALA A 33 -4.46 -5.94 5.59
C ALA A 33 -3.81 -7.02 6.48
N GLN A 34 -4.64 -7.79 7.17
CA GLN A 34 -4.20 -8.93 8.00
C GLN A 34 -4.10 -10.23 7.20
N ASN A 35 -4.82 -10.32 6.09
CA ASN A 35 -4.83 -11.45 5.17
C ASN A 35 -4.98 -10.96 3.73
N ASN A 36 -4.61 -11.82 2.78
CA ASN A 36 -4.81 -11.58 1.36
C ASN A 36 -5.95 -12.46 0.82
N ILE A 37 -6.58 -12.01 -0.25
CA ILE A 37 -7.61 -12.74 -0.99
C ILE A 37 -7.12 -12.94 -2.41
N ALA A 38 -6.91 -14.19 -2.80
CA ALA A 38 -6.58 -14.54 -4.17
C ALA A 38 -7.77 -14.26 -5.09
N LEU A 39 -7.50 -13.57 -6.20
CA LEU A 39 -8.46 -13.32 -7.26
C LEU A 39 -8.04 -14.07 -8.53
N ASP A 40 -9.02 -14.48 -9.31
CA ASP A 40 -8.77 -14.89 -10.69
C ASP A 40 -8.41 -13.68 -11.57
N ASP A 41 -7.93 -13.96 -12.78
CA ASP A 41 -7.42 -12.92 -13.67
C ASP A 41 -8.51 -11.92 -14.11
N GLU A 42 -9.75 -12.39 -14.32
CA GLU A 42 -10.86 -11.51 -14.73
C GLU A 42 -11.23 -10.53 -13.60
N ALA A 43 -11.38 -11.04 -12.37
CA ALA A 43 -11.66 -10.25 -11.19
C ALA A 43 -10.49 -9.32 -10.86
N GLY A 44 -9.24 -9.79 -11.02
CA GLY A 44 -8.02 -9.01 -10.83
C GLY A 44 -7.97 -7.79 -11.74
N VAL A 45 -8.14 -7.98 -13.06
CA VAL A 45 -8.15 -6.88 -14.03
C VAL A 45 -9.26 -5.87 -13.72
N LYS A 46 -10.46 -6.34 -13.36
CA LYS A 46 -11.57 -5.44 -13.01
C LYS A 46 -11.29 -4.64 -11.74
N LEU A 47 -10.73 -5.26 -10.73
CA LEU A 47 -10.37 -4.59 -9.48
C LEU A 47 -9.29 -3.55 -9.72
N LEU A 48 -8.24 -3.89 -10.47
CA LEU A 48 -7.13 -2.98 -10.74
C LEU A 48 -7.59 -1.71 -11.46
N ARG A 49 -8.46 -1.81 -12.47
CA ARG A 49 -9.10 -0.65 -13.12
C ARG A 49 -9.91 0.22 -12.14
N MET A 50 -10.54 -0.41 -11.15
CA MET A 50 -11.27 0.33 -10.12
C MET A 50 -10.31 1.11 -9.22
N LEU A 51 -9.16 0.53 -8.87
CA LEU A 51 -8.14 1.19 -8.05
C LEU A 51 -7.56 2.40 -8.80
N GLU A 52 -7.20 2.25 -10.08
CA GLU A 52 -6.73 3.36 -10.92
C GLU A 52 -7.74 4.52 -10.94
N ALA A 53 -9.02 4.21 -11.17
CA ALA A 53 -10.07 5.24 -11.19
C ALA A 53 -10.27 5.93 -9.83
N LEU A 54 -9.97 5.26 -8.72
CA LEU A 54 -9.99 5.86 -7.39
C LEU A 54 -8.75 6.73 -7.15
N GLU A 55 -7.58 6.30 -7.63
CA GLU A 55 -6.33 7.06 -7.49
C GLU A 55 -6.30 8.32 -8.35
N ASP A 56 -6.99 8.33 -9.48
CA ASP A 56 -7.15 9.52 -10.35
C ASP A 56 -8.03 10.62 -9.73
N SER A 57 -8.68 10.36 -8.60
CA SER A 57 -9.55 11.32 -7.92
C SER A 57 -8.77 12.19 -6.95
N ASP A 58 -8.79 13.51 -7.15
CA ASP A 58 -8.13 14.50 -6.28
C ASP A 58 -8.61 14.46 -4.80
N ASP A 59 -9.82 13.96 -4.57
CA ASP A 59 -10.41 13.82 -3.23
C ASP A 59 -9.95 12.55 -2.49
N VAL A 60 -9.38 11.58 -3.21
CA VAL A 60 -8.92 10.31 -2.64
C VAL A 60 -7.48 10.47 -2.15
N GLN A 61 -7.27 10.25 -0.85
CA GLN A 61 -5.96 10.41 -0.23
C GLN A 61 -5.12 9.13 -0.26
N ASN A 62 -5.76 7.97 -0.05
CA ASN A 62 -5.10 6.67 -0.08
C ASN A 62 -6.13 5.58 -0.45
N VAL A 63 -5.70 4.60 -1.23
CA VAL A 63 -6.47 3.38 -1.52
C VAL A 63 -5.73 2.20 -0.89
N TYR A 64 -6.45 1.35 -0.16
CA TYR A 64 -5.90 0.14 0.44
C TYR A 64 -6.69 -1.06 -0.03
N ALA A 65 -5.99 -2.14 -0.36
CA ALA A 65 -6.60 -3.36 -0.82
C ALA A 65 -5.80 -4.57 -0.33
N ASN A 66 -6.42 -5.73 -0.36
CA ASN A 66 -5.85 -6.98 0.15
C ASN A 66 -5.95 -8.12 -0.86
N PHE A 67 -5.89 -7.82 -2.15
CA PHE A 67 -5.95 -8.84 -3.19
C PHE A 67 -4.56 -9.41 -3.47
N GLU A 68 -4.56 -10.63 -3.98
CA GLU A 68 -3.41 -11.30 -4.58
C GLU A 68 -3.83 -11.72 -6.00
N VAL A 69 -3.06 -11.30 -6.99
CA VAL A 69 -3.29 -11.59 -8.41
C VAL A 69 -2.05 -12.27 -8.99
N SER A 70 -2.21 -12.96 -10.11
CA SER A 70 -1.11 -13.60 -10.83
C SER A 70 -0.12 -12.58 -11.40
N ASP A 71 1.15 -12.99 -11.58
CA ASP A 71 2.18 -12.16 -12.22
C ASP A 71 1.74 -11.72 -13.63
N SER A 72 1.02 -12.58 -14.36
CA SER A 72 0.48 -12.25 -15.68
C SER A 72 -0.50 -11.08 -15.68
N VAL A 73 -1.29 -10.90 -14.61
CA VAL A 73 -2.21 -9.77 -14.47
C VAL A 73 -1.43 -8.49 -14.14
N LEU A 74 -0.37 -8.59 -13.33
CA LEU A 74 0.50 -7.46 -13.01
C LEU A 74 1.28 -6.98 -14.26
N GLU A 75 1.77 -7.91 -15.09
CA GLU A 75 2.51 -7.57 -16.32
C GLU A 75 1.64 -6.86 -17.37
N GLN A 76 0.33 -7.13 -17.42
CA GLN A 76 -0.58 -6.43 -18.34
C GLN A 76 -0.75 -4.94 -18.02
N MET A 77 -0.26 -4.49 -16.86
CA MET A 77 -0.40 -3.12 -16.37
C MET A 77 0.92 -2.32 -16.37
N GLY A 78 2.03 -2.93 -16.76
CA GLY A 78 3.32 -2.26 -16.97
C GLY A 78 3.47 -1.72 -18.39
#